data_AF-A0A5P8KBU1-F1
#
_entry.id   AF-A0A5P8KBU1-F1
#
_cell.length_a   1.000
_cell.length_b   1.000
_cell.length_c   1.000
_cell.angle_alpha   90.00
_cell.angle_beta   90.00
_cell.angle_gamma   90.00
#
_symmetry.space_group_name_H-M   'P 1'
#
loop_
_entity.id
_entity.type
_entity.pdbx_description
1 polymer ?
#
loop_
_entity_poly.entity_id
_entity_poly.type
_entity_poly.pdbx_seq_one_letter_code
_entity_poly.pdbx_strand_id
1 'polypeptide(L)'
;MRFSHRRHRRPQPHRRHRRLRLLAVTGVVAALALTAAACDSAEDGGAGDKAGSAASRTSDSDGDGIPDVLADRLREHGIDVGEWTGGAGAPYDYALLRVRPESGDGSLEETVGAALDVDFSAPSAAEAGAMGAWGYPAAPPYDGLAMFRCVDRPGRFSLDPSLPTMYRIGCTMTGGSSGGGWFRMVGTEPLLVSNTSIGPADGTWLAGPRLGDKAKALYDEMSSSYGGR
;
A
#
# COMPACT_ATOMS: atom_id res chain seq x y z
N MET A 1 -4.03 74.64 44.12
CA MET A 1 -4.31 74.90 42.68
C MET A 1 -5.24 73.80 42.17
N ARG A 2 -6.38 74.17 41.57
CA ARG A 2 -7.36 73.27 40.95
C ARG A 2 -6.99 73.07 39.48
N PHE A 3 -7.10 71.84 38.97
CA PHE A 3 -7.33 71.61 37.54
C PHE A 3 -8.43 70.56 37.37
N SER A 4 -9.45 70.96 36.62
CA SER A 4 -10.63 70.17 36.25
C SER A 4 -10.46 69.75 34.79
N HIS A 5 -10.70 68.49 34.44
CA HIS A 5 -11.06 68.13 33.06
C HIS A 5 -12.04 66.95 32.96
N ARG A 6 -12.70 66.93 31.80
CA ARG A 6 -14.04 66.43 31.52
C ARG A 6 -14.14 64.90 31.37
N ARG A 7 -15.25 64.40 31.91
CA ARG A 7 -16.11 63.25 31.54
C ARG A 7 -15.69 62.36 30.34
N HIS A 8 -15.70 61.05 30.59
CA HIS A 8 -16.01 60.04 29.56
C HIS A 8 -17.25 59.20 29.95
N ARG A 9 -18.17 59.08 28.99
CA ARG A 9 -19.39 58.27 29.05
C ARG A 9 -19.02 56.79 28.90
N ARG A 10 -19.61 55.93 29.72
CA ARG A 10 -19.54 54.47 29.58
C ARG A 10 -20.45 54.01 28.44
N PRO A 11 -19.99 53.16 27.50
CA PRO A 11 -20.89 52.49 26.56
C PRO A 11 -21.56 51.29 27.24
N GLN A 12 -22.88 51.12 26.99
CA GLN A 12 -23.64 49.93 27.40
C GLN A 12 -23.32 48.73 26.48
N PRO A 13 -23.37 47.48 26.99
CA PRO A 13 -23.22 46.30 26.16
C PRO A 13 -24.52 46.00 25.38
N HIS A 14 -24.44 46.03 24.05
CA HIS A 14 -25.50 45.51 23.18
C HIS A 14 -25.55 43.98 23.26
N ARG A 15 -26.61 43.44 23.87
CA ARG A 15 -26.96 42.02 23.78
C ARG A 15 -27.36 41.69 22.33
N ARG A 16 -26.48 41.05 21.57
CA ARG A 16 -26.84 40.40 20.30
C ARG A 16 -27.38 39.01 20.58
N HIS A 17 -28.69 38.85 20.36
CA HIS A 17 -29.35 37.56 20.28
C HIS A 17 -28.74 36.74 19.13
N ARG A 18 -27.97 35.69 19.46
CA ARG A 18 -27.61 34.66 18.49
C ARG A 18 -28.86 33.80 18.24
N ARG A 19 -29.43 33.93 17.05
CA ARG A 19 -30.43 32.99 16.53
C ARG A 19 -29.72 31.65 16.28
N LEU A 20 -30.08 30.62 17.04
CA LEU A 20 -29.73 29.23 16.72
C LEU A 20 -30.37 28.88 15.37
N ARG A 21 -29.54 28.60 14.37
CA ARG A 21 -29.98 27.90 13.16
C ARG A 21 -29.72 26.42 13.41
N LEU A 22 -30.77 25.65 13.72
CA LEU A 22 -30.72 24.20 13.62
C LEU A 22 -30.69 23.83 12.13
N LEU A 23 -29.58 23.27 11.67
CA LEU A 23 -29.52 22.55 10.41
C LEU A 23 -29.80 21.08 10.71
N ALA A 24 -30.92 20.58 10.20
CA ALA A 24 -31.23 19.16 10.22
C ALA A 24 -30.31 18.45 9.22
N VAL A 25 -29.46 17.56 9.70
CA VAL A 25 -28.61 16.70 8.87
C VAL A 25 -29.42 15.43 8.57
N THR A 26 -29.89 15.30 7.33
CA THR A 26 -30.41 14.04 6.81
C THR A 26 -29.23 13.12 6.51
N GLY A 27 -29.01 12.12 7.34
CA GLY A 27 -28.01 11.07 7.11
C GLY A 27 -28.49 10.08 6.06
N VAL A 28 -27.75 9.95 4.97
CA VAL A 28 -27.89 8.83 4.02
C VAL A 28 -27.02 7.69 4.56
N VAL A 29 -27.65 6.61 4.98
CA VAL A 29 -26.95 5.37 5.37
C VAL A 29 -26.66 4.60 4.08
N ALA A 30 -25.41 4.65 3.62
CA ALA A 30 -24.92 3.77 2.58
C ALA A 30 -24.53 2.43 3.22
N ALA A 31 -25.37 1.41 3.07
CA ALA A 31 -24.99 0.05 3.39
C ALA A 31 -24.07 -0.47 2.27
N LEU A 32 -22.76 -0.52 2.53
CA LEU A 32 -21.85 -1.29 1.68
C LEU A 32 -22.08 -2.78 1.97
N ALA A 33 -22.63 -3.51 1.00
CA ALA A 33 -22.58 -4.96 0.99
C ALA A 33 -21.13 -5.38 0.71
N LEU A 34 -20.49 -5.98 1.70
CA LEU A 34 -19.14 -6.53 1.58
C LEU A 34 -19.23 -7.88 0.87
N THR A 35 -18.97 -7.92 -0.44
CA THR A 35 -18.74 -9.18 -1.15
C THR A 35 -17.34 -9.67 -0.80
N ALA A 36 -17.27 -10.64 0.11
CA ALA A 36 -16.06 -11.39 0.37
C ALA A 36 -15.69 -12.19 -0.90
N ALA A 37 -14.63 -11.80 -1.60
CA ALA A 37 -13.94 -12.70 -2.51
C ALA A 37 -13.17 -13.71 -1.65
N ALA A 38 -13.78 -14.84 -1.36
CA ALA A 38 -13.09 -15.95 -0.72
C ALA A 38 -12.07 -16.54 -1.71
N CYS A 39 -10.84 -16.76 -1.25
CA CYS A 39 -9.90 -17.68 -1.89
C CYS A 39 -10.57 -19.06 -1.97
N ASP A 40 -10.87 -19.53 -3.17
CA ASP A 40 -11.35 -20.89 -3.40
C ASP A 40 -10.16 -21.84 -3.63
N SER A 41 -10.12 -22.93 -2.88
CA SER A 41 -9.21 -24.06 -3.07
C SER A 41 -10.05 -25.25 -3.51
N ALA A 42 -9.55 -25.92 -4.55
CA ALA A 42 -10.21 -26.90 -5.39
C ALA A 42 -10.81 -28.13 -4.69
N GLU A 43 -11.98 -28.58 -5.17
CA GLU A 43 -12.40 -29.99 -5.31
C GLU A 43 -13.37 -30.17 -6.51
N ASP A 44 -13.46 -31.42 -6.99
CA ASP A 44 -13.79 -31.90 -8.35
C ASP A 44 -15.20 -31.64 -8.95
N GLY A 45 -15.21 -31.41 -10.28
CA GLY A 45 -16.13 -32.09 -11.21
C GLY A 45 -17.37 -31.34 -11.70
N GLY A 46 -17.34 -30.83 -12.93
CA GLY A 46 -18.55 -30.53 -13.72
C GLY A 46 -18.40 -29.33 -14.65
N ALA A 47 -18.52 -29.57 -15.96
CA ALA A 47 -18.46 -28.55 -16.99
C ALA A 47 -19.57 -27.47 -16.81
N GLY A 48 -19.14 -26.22 -16.70
CA GLY A 48 -19.98 -25.02 -16.65
C GLY A 48 -19.12 -23.80 -16.99
N ASP A 49 -19.71 -22.85 -17.70
CA ASP A 49 -19.06 -21.81 -18.48
C ASP A 49 -17.91 -21.07 -17.78
N LYS A 50 -16.78 -20.93 -18.49
CA LYS A 50 -15.65 -20.09 -18.05
C LYS A 50 -16.08 -18.63 -18.03
N ALA A 51 -16.61 -18.17 -16.90
CA ALA A 51 -16.49 -16.79 -16.49
C ALA A 51 -14.98 -16.54 -16.29
N GLY A 52 -14.35 -15.98 -17.32
CA GLY A 52 -12.97 -15.54 -17.25
C GLY A 52 -12.82 -14.69 -16.00
N SER A 53 -11.85 -15.04 -15.15
CA SER A 53 -11.35 -14.13 -14.13
C SER A 53 -11.19 -12.78 -14.82
N ALA A 54 -11.88 -11.77 -14.31
CA ALA A 54 -11.72 -10.42 -14.78
C ALA A 54 -10.26 -10.04 -14.50
N ALA A 55 -9.37 -10.36 -15.44
CA ALA A 55 -8.12 -9.66 -15.60
C ALA A 55 -8.50 -8.19 -15.55
N SER A 56 -7.86 -7.46 -14.63
CA SER A 56 -8.07 -6.03 -14.42
C SER A 56 -7.78 -5.31 -15.74
N ARG A 57 -8.77 -5.26 -16.63
CA ARG A 57 -8.81 -4.39 -17.79
C ARG A 57 -9.38 -3.08 -17.29
N THR A 58 -8.54 -2.31 -16.61
CA THR A 58 -8.83 -0.90 -16.35
C THR A 58 -8.27 -0.09 -17.52
N SER A 59 -8.95 -0.18 -18.66
CA SER A 59 -8.94 0.95 -19.59
C SER A 59 -9.92 1.97 -19.04
N ASP A 60 -9.55 2.67 -17.97
CA ASP A 60 -10.26 3.87 -17.57
C ASP A 60 -9.61 5.07 -18.26
N SER A 61 -10.47 5.89 -18.86
CA SER A 61 -10.10 7.07 -19.66
C SER A 61 -9.51 8.22 -18.81
N ASP A 62 -9.29 7.99 -17.51
CA ASP A 62 -8.81 8.97 -16.54
C ASP A 62 -7.29 8.83 -16.22
N GLY A 63 -6.60 7.87 -16.83
CA GLY A 63 -5.13 7.79 -16.83
C GLY A 63 -4.48 7.25 -15.55
N ASP A 64 -5.25 6.59 -14.68
CA ASP A 64 -4.77 6.00 -13.41
C ASP A 64 -4.38 4.51 -13.52
N GLY A 65 -4.55 3.90 -14.70
CA GLY A 65 -4.03 2.56 -15.01
C GLY A 65 -2.57 2.58 -15.46
N ILE A 66 -1.88 1.43 -15.37
CA ILE A 66 -0.59 1.22 -16.05
C ILE A 66 -0.83 1.44 -17.54
N PRO A 67 -0.22 2.45 -18.18
CA PRO A 67 -0.49 2.72 -19.59
C PRO A 67 -0.10 1.54 -20.47
N ASP A 68 -0.81 1.30 -21.57
CA ASP A 68 -0.54 0.17 -22.47
C ASP A 68 0.93 0.13 -22.93
N VAL A 69 1.53 1.29 -23.17
CA VAL A 69 2.96 1.43 -23.52
C VAL A 69 3.87 0.88 -22.41
N LEU A 70 3.51 1.09 -21.14
CA LEU A 70 4.25 0.55 -20.02
C LEU A 70 4.00 -0.96 -19.89
N ALA A 71 2.76 -1.42 -20.04
CA ALA A 71 2.46 -2.85 -20.03
C ALA A 71 3.22 -3.62 -21.11
N ASP A 72 3.33 -3.07 -22.32
CA ASP A 72 4.07 -3.69 -23.43
C ASP A 72 5.58 -3.72 -23.18
N ARG A 73 6.16 -2.64 -22.64
CA ARG A 73 7.58 -2.62 -22.24
C ARG A 73 7.89 -3.59 -21.11
N LEU A 74 7.00 -3.74 -20.15
CA LEU A 74 7.16 -4.72 -19.07
C LEU A 74 7.13 -6.16 -19.59
N ARG A 75 6.32 -6.44 -20.62
CA ARG A 75 6.34 -7.74 -21.30
C ARG A 75 7.67 -8.04 -21.98
N GLU A 76 8.37 -7.02 -22.53
CA GLU A 76 9.73 -7.19 -23.06
C GLU A 76 10.72 -7.66 -21.98
N HIS A 77 10.46 -7.34 -20.71
CA HIS A 77 11.21 -7.80 -19.54
C HIS A 77 10.65 -9.07 -18.89
N GLY A 78 9.71 -9.76 -19.54
CA GLY A 78 9.11 -11.00 -19.06
C GLY A 78 8.19 -10.81 -17.84
N ILE A 79 7.54 -9.64 -17.75
CA ILE A 79 6.54 -9.30 -16.74
C ILE A 79 5.21 -9.07 -17.49
N ASP A 80 4.30 -10.05 -17.44
CA ASP A 80 2.94 -9.87 -17.95
C ASP A 80 1.98 -9.52 -16.81
N VAL A 81 1.61 -8.25 -16.75
CA VAL A 81 0.64 -7.73 -15.77
C VAL A 81 -0.77 -8.31 -15.95
N GLY A 82 -1.09 -8.85 -17.14
CA GLY A 82 -2.39 -9.42 -17.47
C GLY A 82 -2.54 -10.92 -17.18
N GLU A 83 -1.43 -11.66 -17.04
CA GLU A 83 -1.44 -13.10 -16.71
C GLU A 83 -1.43 -13.39 -15.20
N TRP A 84 -1.47 -12.35 -14.38
CA TRP A 84 -1.42 -12.50 -12.93
C TRP A 84 -2.64 -13.26 -12.41
N THR A 85 -2.44 -14.51 -12.04
CA THR A 85 -3.43 -15.34 -11.36
C THR A 85 -2.99 -15.60 -9.92
N GLY A 86 -3.93 -15.50 -8.98
CA GLY A 86 -3.66 -15.61 -7.55
C GLY A 86 -2.94 -16.91 -7.19
N GLY A 87 -1.87 -16.81 -6.40
CA GLY A 87 -1.04 -17.93 -5.97
C GLY A 87 0.28 -18.05 -6.75
N ALA A 88 0.25 -18.34 -8.05
CA ALA A 88 1.46 -18.49 -8.86
C ALA A 88 2.26 -17.18 -9.02
N GLY A 89 1.57 -16.03 -8.91
CA GLY A 89 2.18 -14.70 -8.96
C GLY A 89 2.87 -14.24 -7.67
N ALA A 90 2.69 -14.94 -6.52
CA ALA A 90 3.19 -14.46 -5.22
C ALA A 90 4.71 -14.13 -5.17
N PRO A 91 5.60 -14.90 -5.83
CA PRO A 91 7.02 -14.55 -5.89
C PRO A 91 7.34 -13.28 -6.69
N TYR A 92 6.36 -12.75 -7.42
CA TYR A 92 6.42 -11.51 -8.19
C TYR A 92 5.36 -10.51 -7.70
N ASP A 93 4.84 -10.68 -6.47
CA ASP A 93 3.74 -9.89 -5.94
C ASP A 93 4.18 -8.53 -5.41
N TYR A 94 4.55 -7.67 -6.35
CA TYR A 94 4.89 -6.27 -6.14
C TYR A 94 4.36 -5.42 -7.28
N ALA A 95 4.12 -4.13 -7.00
CA ALA A 95 3.70 -3.15 -7.98
C ALA A 95 4.28 -1.79 -7.64
N LEU A 96 4.32 -0.90 -8.63
CA LEU A 96 4.63 0.51 -8.46
C LEU A 96 3.42 1.36 -8.76
N LEU A 97 3.20 2.36 -7.93
CA LEU A 97 2.13 3.34 -8.10
C LEU A 97 2.74 4.72 -8.32
N ARG A 98 2.28 5.39 -9.38
CA ARG A 98 2.52 6.83 -9.53
C ARG A 98 1.41 7.55 -8.78
N VAL A 99 1.79 8.40 -7.84
CA VAL A 99 0.86 9.27 -7.12
C VAL A 99 0.86 10.65 -7.74
N ARG A 100 -0.31 11.29 -7.78
CA ARG A 100 -0.45 12.71 -8.12
C ARG A 100 -0.64 13.50 -6.83
N PRO A 101 -0.04 14.69 -6.71
CA PRO A 101 -0.30 15.56 -5.57
C PRO A 101 -1.79 15.92 -5.52
N GLU A 102 -2.38 15.89 -4.32
CA GLU A 102 -3.78 16.35 -4.10
C GLU A 102 -3.92 17.85 -4.39
N SER A 103 -2.86 18.61 -4.10
CA SER A 103 -2.79 20.05 -4.36
C SER A 103 -1.33 20.49 -4.52
N GLY A 104 -1.10 21.48 -5.38
CA GLY A 104 0.24 21.99 -5.68
C GLY A 104 1.03 21.07 -6.62
N ASP A 105 2.30 21.40 -6.81
CA ASP A 105 3.17 20.73 -7.80
C ASP A 105 4.28 19.89 -7.15
N GLY A 106 4.33 19.81 -5.81
CA GLY A 106 5.34 19.07 -5.08
C GLY A 106 5.08 17.57 -5.08
N SER A 107 6.14 16.77 -5.21
CA SER A 107 6.08 15.32 -5.12
C SER A 107 5.69 14.84 -3.71
N LEU A 108 5.28 13.57 -3.62
CA LEU A 108 5.02 12.94 -2.32
C LEU A 108 6.30 12.92 -1.46
N GLU A 109 7.46 12.62 -2.07
CA GLU A 109 8.75 12.61 -1.40
C GLU A 109 9.08 13.97 -0.76
N GLU A 110 8.90 15.07 -1.49
CA GLU A 110 9.10 16.43 -0.95
C GLU A 110 8.12 16.74 0.18
N THR A 111 6.88 16.23 0.09
CA THR A 111 5.85 16.44 1.10
C THR A 111 6.15 15.69 2.40
N VAL A 112 6.62 14.44 2.31
CA VAL A 112 6.94 13.61 3.49
C VAL A 112 8.36 13.84 4.00
N GLY A 113 9.25 14.39 3.17
CA GLY A 113 10.63 14.74 3.47
C GLY A 113 11.63 13.58 3.38
N ALA A 114 11.23 12.42 2.83
CA ALA A 114 12.09 11.26 2.67
C ALA A 114 11.55 10.26 1.64
N ALA A 115 12.45 9.63 0.90
CA ALA A 115 12.21 8.37 0.22
C ALA A 115 13.28 7.36 0.65
N LEU A 116 12.90 6.09 0.71
CA LEU A 116 13.83 5.00 1.02
C LEU A 116 14.33 4.40 -0.29
N ASP A 117 15.63 4.14 -0.35
CA ASP A 117 16.23 3.40 -1.46
C ASP A 117 15.72 1.96 -1.47
N VAL A 118 15.60 1.41 -2.69
CA VAL A 118 15.22 0.03 -2.92
C VAL A 118 16.46 -0.80 -3.21
N ASP A 119 16.62 -1.88 -2.48
CA ASP A 119 17.70 -2.83 -2.68
C ASP A 119 17.24 -4.01 -3.54
N PHE A 120 17.75 -4.03 -4.77
CA PHE A 120 17.45 -5.07 -5.75
C PHE A 120 18.45 -6.24 -5.75
N SER A 121 19.38 -6.31 -4.78
CA SER A 121 20.38 -7.39 -4.72
C SER A 121 19.78 -8.75 -4.35
N ALA A 122 18.54 -8.78 -3.85
CA ALA A 122 17.76 -9.98 -3.55
C ALA A 122 18.55 -11.09 -2.79
N PRO A 123 19.19 -10.78 -1.65
CA PRO A 123 20.02 -11.76 -0.94
C PRO A 123 19.25 -13.03 -0.60
N SER A 124 19.96 -14.15 -0.39
CA SER A 124 19.29 -15.33 0.16
C SER A 124 18.76 -15.04 1.57
N ALA A 125 17.76 -15.79 2.04
CA ALA A 125 17.26 -15.64 3.40
C ALA A 125 18.36 -15.82 4.47
N ALA A 126 19.37 -16.64 4.19
CA ALA A 126 20.52 -16.84 5.08
C ALA A 126 21.46 -15.62 5.14
N GLU A 127 21.55 -14.86 4.06
CA GLU A 127 22.45 -13.69 3.93
C GLU A 127 21.76 -12.36 4.23
N ALA A 128 20.42 -12.32 4.15
CA ALA A 128 19.64 -11.10 4.27
C ALA A 128 19.73 -10.42 5.64
N GLY A 129 20.12 -11.16 6.69
CA GLY A 129 20.13 -10.65 8.06
C GLY A 129 18.73 -10.43 8.63
N ALA A 130 18.61 -9.64 9.69
CA ALA A 130 17.30 -9.29 10.23
C ALA A 130 16.61 -8.25 9.34
N MET A 131 15.29 -8.38 9.20
CA MET A 131 14.44 -7.44 8.48
C MET A 131 13.16 -7.19 9.27
N GLY A 132 12.52 -6.06 9.02
CA GLY A 132 11.20 -5.78 9.56
C GLY A 132 10.16 -5.57 8.47
N ALA A 133 8.92 -5.96 8.74
CA ALA A 133 7.75 -5.68 7.91
C ALA A 133 6.86 -4.65 8.62
N TRP A 134 6.42 -3.63 7.91
CA TRP A 134 5.49 -2.62 8.41
C TRP A 134 4.18 -2.67 7.63
N GLY A 135 3.05 -2.46 8.29
CA GLY A 135 1.75 -2.44 7.63
C GLY A 135 0.60 -2.02 8.54
N TYR A 136 -0.59 -1.94 7.96
CA TYR A 136 -1.85 -1.58 8.61
C TYR A 136 -2.80 -2.79 8.61
N PRO A 137 -2.56 -3.83 9.44
CA PRO A 137 -3.46 -4.97 9.53
C PRO A 137 -4.87 -4.51 9.92
N ALA A 138 -5.88 -5.00 9.20
CA ALA A 138 -7.26 -4.50 9.25
C ALA A 138 -8.29 -5.57 9.63
N ALA A 139 -7.86 -6.80 9.91
CA ALA A 139 -8.72 -7.85 10.43
C ALA A 139 -8.44 -8.07 11.93
N PRO A 140 -9.42 -8.56 12.71
CA PRO A 140 -9.25 -8.80 14.14
C PRO A 140 -7.99 -9.63 14.45
N PRO A 141 -7.23 -9.27 15.50
CA PRO A 141 -7.54 -8.28 16.54
C PRO A 141 -7.23 -6.82 16.16
N TYR A 142 -6.88 -6.55 14.90
CA TYR A 142 -6.56 -5.21 14.40
C TYR A 142 -7.78 -4.54 13.72
N ASP A 143 -7.67 -3.24 13.47
CA ASP A 143 -8.73 -2.39 12.89
C ASP A 143 -8.27 -1.54 11.69
N GLY A 144 -7.00 -1.64 11.29
CA GLY A 144 -6.42 -0.93 10.15
C GLY A 144 -6.08 0.53 10.41
N LEU A 145 -6.31 1.06 11.62
CA LEU A 145 -6.11 2.48 11.92
C LEU A 145 -4.71 2.81 12.45
N ALA A 146 -3.95 1.80 12.84
CA ALA A 146 -2.60 1.96 13.36
C ALA A 146 -1.59 1.15 12.55
N MET A 147 -0.39 1.72 12.41
CA MET A 147 0.75 1.03 11.81
C MET A 147 1.35 0.07 12.84
N PHE A 148 1.59 -1.16 12.41
CA PHE A 148 2.28 -2.20 13.18
C PHE A 148 3.56 -2.62 12.46
N ARG A 149 4.42 -3.33 13.20
CA ARG A 149 5.62 -3.94 12.64
C ARG A 149 5.94 -5.29 13.25
N CYS A 150 6.55 -6.15 12.45
CA CYS A 150 7.20 -7.39 12.87
C CYS A 150 8.68 -7.32 12.50
N VAL A 151 9.59 -7.80 13.35
CA VAL A 151 11.03 -7.84 13.06
C VAL A 151 11.52 -9.23 13.37
N ASP A 152 12.18 -9.86 12.40
CA ASP A 152 12.68 -11.23 12.53
C ASP A 152 13.85 -11.48 11.56
N ARG A 153 14.49 -12.65 11.68
CA ARG A 153 15.36 -13.18 10.62
C ARG A 153 14.52 -14.02 9.66
N PRO A 154 14.61 -13.80 8.34
CA PRO A 154 13.78 -14.51 7.39
C PRO A 154 14.21 -15.96 7.24
N GLY A 155 13.24 -16.84 7.09
CA GLY A 155 13.41 -18.16 6.50
C GLY A 155 13.14 -18.15 5.00
N ARG A 156 13.46 -19.28 4.34
CA ARG A 156 13.07 -19.56 2.95
C ARG A 156 11.60 -19.98 2.91
N PHE A 157 10.83 -19.39 2.00
CA PHE A 157 9.48 -19.83 1.66
C PHE A 157 9.31 -19.99 0.14
N SER A 158 8.59 -21.02 -0.28
CA SER A 158 8.27 -21.29 -1.68
C SER A 158 6.91 -21.95 -1.72
N LEU A 159 6.02 -21.47 -2.58
CA LEU A 159 4.71 -22.11 -2.79
C LEU A 159 4.84 -23.43 -3.56
N ASP A 160 5.82 -23.49 -4.46
CA ASP A 160 6.17 -24.66 -5.25
C ASP A 160 7.71 -24.71 -5.43
N PRO A 161 8.34 -25.89 -5.58
CA PRO A 161 9.78 -25.99 -5.82
C PRO A 161 10.28 -25.32 -7.11
N SER A 162 9.42 -25.18 -8.13
CA SER A 162 9.73 -24.52 -9.41
C SER A 162 9.63 -22.99 -9.33
N LEU A 163 9.00 -22.47 -8.29
CA LEU A 163 8.80 -21.03 -8.11
C LEU A 163 9.97 -20.38 -7.35
N PRO A 164 10.26 -19.09 -7.61
CA PRO A 164 11.27 -18.37 -6.86
C PRO A 164 10.95 -18.34 -5.37
N THR A 165 12.02 -18.38 -4.58
CA THR A 165 11.94 -18.26 -3.13
C THR A 165 11.59 -16.84 -2.69
N MET A 166 10.70 -16.76 -1.69
CA MET A 166 10.30 -15.58 -0.95
C MET A 166 10.96 -15.56 0.44
N TYR A 167 10.99 -14.39 1.07
CA TYR A 167 11.28 -14.30 2.49
C TYR A 167 10.05 -14.69 3.30
N ARG A 168 10.25 -15.28 4.48
CA ARG A 168 9.19 -15.50 5.46
C ARG A 168 9.67 -15.14 6.86
N ILE A 169 8.88 -14.36 7.58
CA ILE A 169 9.13 -13.99 8.98
C ILE A 169 7.96 -14.39 9.87
N GLY A 170 8.22 -14.64 11.16
CA GLY A 170 7.16 -14.72 12.15
C GLY A 170 6.47 -13.36 12.29
N CYS A 171 5.14 -13.32 12.11
CA CYS A 171 4.41 -12.06 12.18
C CYS A 171 2.91 -12.28 12.38
N THR A 172 2.29 -11.47 13.24
CA THR A 172 0.87 -11.58 13.58
C THR A 172 -0.03 -10.63 12.83
N MET A 173 0.53 -9.76 11.98
CA MET A 173 -0.27 -8.85 11.16
C MET A 173 -1.17 -9.66 10.20
N THR A 174 -2.44 -9.27 10.15
CA THR A 174 -3.49 -9.90 9.34
C THR A 174 -3.65 -9.22 7.97
N GLY A 175 -4.64 -9.67 7.18
CA GLY A 175 -5.11 -8.96 5.99
C GLY A 175 -5.29 -7.45 6.25
N GLY A 176 -4.92 -6.64 5.26
CA GLY A 176 -4.68 -5.19 5.40
C GLY A 176 -3.19 -4.83 5.48
N SER A 177 -2.32 -5.74 5.91
CA SER A 177 -0.87 -5.52 5.86
C SER A 177 -0.24 -5.71 4.48
N SER A 178 -0.96 -6.30 3.51
CA SER A 178 -0.49 -6.52 2.14
C SER A 178 -0.01 -5.23 1.48
N GLY A 179 1.08 -5.32 0.72
CA GLY A 179 1.77 -4.16 0.13
C GLY A 179 2.69 -3.40 1.10
N GLY A 180 2.54 -3.61 2.41
CA GLY A 180 3.39 -2.97 3.42
C GLY A 180 4.87 -3.34 3.25
N GLY A 181 5.75 -2.33 3.32
CA GLY A 181 7.17 -2.45 3.01
C GLY A 181 7.97 -3.23 4.04
N TRP A 182 8.98 -3.97 3.55
CA TRP A 182 9.94 -4.68 4.39
C TRP A 182 11.33 -4.06 4.24
N PHE A 183 12.01 -3.86 5.36
CA PHE A 183 13.26 -3.12 5.41
C PHE A 183 14.36 -3.90 6.11
N ARG A 184 15.58 -3.79 5.59
CA ARG A 184 16.81 -4.26 6.25
C ARG A 184 17.79 -3.10 6.38
N MET A 185 18.70 -3.20 7.36
CA MET A 185 19.79 -2.24 7.51
C MET A 185 21.02 -2.73 6.74
N VAL A 186 21.58 -1.88 5.88
CA VAL A 186 22.90 -2.07 5.28
C VAL A 186 23.81 -0.98 5.81
N GLY A 187 24.71 -1.36 6.73
CA GLY A 187 25.41 -0.36 7.53
C GLY A 187 24.41 0.44 8.37
N THR A 188 24.28 1.74 8.08
CA THR A 188 23.34 2.67 8.74
C THR A 188 22.11 3.02 7.90
N GLU A 189 22.00 2.46 6.69
CA GLU A 189 20.95 2.81 5.74
C GLU A 189 19.82 1.77 5.77
N PRO A 190 18.56 2.18 5.99
CA PRO A 190 17.40 1.32 5.82
C PRO A 190 17.03 1.23 4.33
N LEU A 191 17.01 0.01 3.79
CA LEU A 191 16.67 -0.25 2.39
C LEU A 191 15.39 -1.08 2.30
N LEU A 192 14.51 -0.72 1.36
CA LEU A 192 13.33 -1.52 1.00
C LEU A 192 13.79 -2.78 0.26
N VAL A 193 13.39 -3.96 0.73
CA VAL A 193 13.84 -5.26 0.20
C VAL A 193 12.72 -6.21 -0.18
N SER A 194 11.49 -5.93 0.24
CA SER A 194 10.31 -6.74 -0.03
C SER A 194 9.03 -5.95 0.32
N ASN A 195 7.88 -6.54 0.03
CA ASN A 195 6.58 -6.12 0.54
C ASN A 195 5.81 -7.34 1.05
N THR A 196 4.83 -7.11 1.91
CA THR A 196 3.93 -8.20 2.34
C THR A 196 3.06 -8.65 1.17
N SER A 197 3.14 -9.92 0.82
CA SER A 197 2.29 -10.54 -0.22
C SER A 197 1.26 -11.47 0.43
N ILE A 198 1.73 -12.50 1.14
CA ILE A 198 0.89 -13.59 1.62
C ILE A 198 1.18 -13.93 3.09
N GLY A 199 0.13 -14.35 3.79
CA GLY A 199 0.19 -14.92 5.13
C GLY A 199 -1.08 -15.74 5.39
N PRO A 200 -1.09 -16.57 6.43
CA PRO A 200 -2.29 -17.30 6.80
C PRO A 200 -3.29 -16.35 7.47
N ALA A 201 -4.58 -16.67 7.35
CA ALA A 201 -5.65 -15.83 7.91
C ALA A 201 -5.57 -15.68 9.43
N ASP A 202 -4.93 -16.63 10.12
CA ASP A 202 -4.75 -16.63 11.58
C ASP A 202 -3.54 -15.79 12.05
N GLY A 203 -2.76 -15.21 11.13
CA GLY A 203 -1.68 -14.28 11.47
C GLY A 203 -0.55 -14.92 12.26
N THR A 204 0.15 -15.89 11.67
CA THR A 204 1.31 -16.54 12.31
C THR A 204 2.63 -16.27 11.61
N TRP A 205 2.59 -15.93 10.32
CA TRP A 205 3.75 -15.56 9.52
C TRP A 205 3.33 -14.70 8.34
N LEU A 206 4.25 -13.90 7.83
CA LEU A 206 4.11 -13.22 6.55
C LEU A 206 5.24 -13.63 5.62
N ALA A 207 4.96 -13.64 4.32
CA ALA A 207 5.94 -13.83 3.27
C ALA A 207 5.86 -12.71 2.24
N GLY A 208 7.04 -12.36 1.72
CA GLY A 208 7.22 -11.30 0.74
C GLY A 208 8.18 -11.71 -0.38
N PRO A 209 7.93 -11.30 -1.63
CA PRO A 209 8.82 -11.59 -2.75
C PRO A 209 10.17 -10.91 -2.57
N ARG A 210 11.22 -11.52 -3.10
CA ARG A 210 12.53 -10.86 -3.15
C ARG A 210 12.54 -9.87 -4.30
N LEU A 211 12.90 -8.63 -4.02
CA LEU A 211 13.05 -7.61 -5.07
C LEU A 211 14.39 -7.84 -5.78
N GLY A 212 14.33 -8.45 -6.96
CA GLY A 212 15.50 -8.74 -7.81
C GLY A 212 15.40 -8.05 -9.18
N ASP A 213 16.11 -8.58 -10.18
CA ASP A 213 16.23 -7.96 -11.51
C ASP A 213 14.88 -7.59 -12.18
N LYS A 214 13.85 -8.43 -12.02
CA LYS A 214 12.51 -8.13 -12.55
C LYS A 214 11.85 -6.93 -11.86
N ALA A 215 11.96 -6.85 -10.53
CA ALA A 215 11.48 -5.70 -9.78
C ALA A 215 12.27 -4.44 -10.14
N LYS A 216 13.59 -4.58 -10.34
CA LYS A 216 14.46 -3.49 -10.79
C LYS A 216 14.06 -2.97 -12.17
N ALA A 217 13.82 -3.86 -13.13
CA ALA A 217 13.41 -3.47 -14.48
C ALA A 217 12.10 -2.67 -14.46
N LEU A 218 11.10 -3.14 -13.70
CA LEU A 218 9.85 -2.42 -13.49
C LEU A 218 10.06 -1.06 -12.82
N TYR A 219 10.91 -0.99 -11.79
CA TYR A 219 11.27 0.25 -11.10
C TYR A 219 11.96 1.26 -12.03
N ASP A 220 12.96 0.82 -12.79
CA ASP A 220 13.75 1.66 -13.70
C ASP A 220 12.85 2.22 -14.83
N GLU A 221 11.97 1.39 -15.39
CA GLU A 221 11.03 1.82 -16.43
C GLU A 221 10.06 2.88 -15.90
N MET A 222 9.47 2.66 -14.73
CA MET A 222 8.58 3.63 -14.07
C MET A 222 9.31 4.93 -13.73
N SER A 223 10.52 4.82 -13.19
CA SER A 223 11.33 5.97 -12.78
C SER A 223 11.76 6.80 -13.99
N SER A 224 12.16 6.17 -15.09
CA SER A 224 12.53 6.87 -16.33
C SER A 224 11.33 7.56 -17.00
N SER A 225 10.16 6.92 -16.95
CA SER A 225 8.94 7.46 -17.55
C SER A 225 8.30 8.60 -16.74
N TYR A 226 8.45 8.57 -15.41
CA TYR A 226 7.67 9.44 -14.51
C TYR A 226 8.45 10.14 -13.39
N GLY A 227 9.70 9.76 -13.09
CA GLY A 227 10.42 10.24 -11.90
C GLY A 227 10.94 11.69 -11.98
N GLY A 228 10.98 12.29 -13.17
CA GLY A 228 11.44 13.67 -13.38
C GLY A 228 10.32 14.68 -13.67
N ARG A 229 9.06 14.33 -13.41
CA ARG A 229 7.87 15.12 -13.78
C ARG A 229 6.90 15.25 -12.63
#